data_AF-R7QZC9-F1
#
_entry.id   AF-R7QZC9-F1
#
_cell.length_a   1.000
_cell.length_b   1.000
_cell.length_c   1.000
_cell.angle_alpha   90.00
_cell.angle_beta   90.00
_cell.angle_gamma   90.00
#
_symmetry.space_group_name_H-M   'P 1'
#
loop_
_entity.id
_entity.type
_entity.pdbx_description
1 polymer ?
#
loop_
_entity_poly.entity_id
_entity_poly.type
_entity_poly.pdbx_seq_one_letter_code
_entity_poly.pdbx_strand_id
1 'polypeptide(L)' 'MDTCIGEGKLVGEEQRLFRQVCTKLKKGKTQEVIAQELEENLSTIRSICEAAEEFAPEYDWKKVMEKTGAYVEKKC' A
#
# COMPACT_ATOMS: atom_id res chain seq x y z
N MET A 1 -21.43 17.54 -22.52
CA MET A 1 -21.35 16.13 -22.07
C MET A 1 -19.87 15.86 -21.99
N ASP A 2 -19.29 16.15 -20.82
CA ASP A 2 -17.85 16.32 -20.65
C ASP A 2 -17.39 15.29 -19.62
N THR A 3 -16.72 14.26 -20.14
CA THR A 3 -16.20 13.12 -19.39
C THR A 3 -14.95 13.54 -18.63
N CYS A 4 -15.05 13.84 -17.34
CA CYS A 4 -13.90 14.17 -16.48
C CYS A 4 -13.50 12.95 -15.64
N ILE A 5 -12.88 11.96 -16.27
CA ILE A 5 -12.16 10.88 -15.58
C ILE A 5 -10.81 11.46 -15.14
N GLY A 6 -10.53 11.53 -13.85
CA GLY A 6 -9.24 12.10 -13.40
C GLY A 6 -8.71 11.69 -12.02
N GLU A 7 -9.56 11.38 -11.04
CA GLU A 7 -9.08 11.18 -9.65
C GLU A 7 -8.99 9.71 -9.21
N GLY A 8 -9.53 8.77 -10.01
CA GLY A 8 -9.50 7.34 -9.67
C GLY A 8 -8.27 6.54 -10.14
N LYS A 9 -7.44 7.09 -11.05
CA LYS A 9 -6.34 6.33 -11.67
C LYS A 9 -5.09 6.25 -10.82
N LEU A 10 -4.67 7.36 -10.20
CA LEU A 10 -3.48 7.40 -9.34
C LEU A 10 -3.65 6.53 -8.08
N VAL A 11 -4.82 6.61 -7.46
CA VAL A 11 -5.18 5.76 -6.31
C VAL A 11 -5.10 4.27 -6.68
N GLY A 12 -5.36 3.89 -7.94
CA GLY A 12 -5.34 2.49 -8.37
C GLY A 12 -3.95 1.84 -8.33
N GLU A 13 -2.90 2.58 -8.68
CA GLU A 13 -1.53 2.04 -8.71
C GLU A 13 -0.94 1.90 -7.30
N GLU A 14 -1.17 2.88 -6.42
CA GLU A 14 -0.75 2.79 -5.02
C GLU A 14 -1.49 1.68 -4.28
N GLN A 15 -2.82 1.58 -4.46
CA GLN A 15 -3.61 0.47 -3.89
C GLN A 15 -3.07 -0.89 -4.33
N ARG A 16 -2.63 -1.01 -5.59
CA ARG A 16 -2.04 -2.23 -6.12
C ARG A 16 -0.72 -2.57 -5.40
N LEU A 17 0.09 -1.59 -5.01
CA LEU A 17 1.29 -1.83 -4.21
C LEU A 17 0.94 -2.37 -2.82
N PHE A 18 0.11 -1.66 -2.04
CA PHE A 18 -0.28 -2.09 -0.70
C PHE A 18 -0.96 -3.47 -0.71
N ARG A 19 -1.82 -3.74 -1.68
CA ARG A 19 -2.47 -5.05 -1.84
C ARG A 19 -1.46 -6.16 -2.11
N GLN A 20 -0.45 -5.91 -2.95
CA GLN A 20 0.62 -6.87 -3.19
C GLN A 20 1.45 -7.11 -1.93
N VAL A 21 1.88 -6.05 -1.23
CA VAL A 21 2.64 -6.15 0.02
C VAL A 21 1.87 -6.95 1.07
N CYS A 22 0.62 -6.59 1.34
CA CYS A 22 -0.23 -7.30 2.32
C CYS A 22 -0.44 -8.77 1.94
N THR A 23 -0.64 -9.07 0.65
CA THR A 23 -0.78 -10.47 0.18
C THR A 23 0.50 -11.27 0.38
N LYS A 24 1.67 -10.66 0.23
CA LYS A 24 2.96 -11.31 0.39
C LYS A 24 3.33 -11.48 1.87
N LEU A 25 3.02 -10.49 2.72
CA LEU A 25 3.12 -10.60 4.17
C LEU A 25 2.23 -11.71 4.73
N LYS A 26 0.98 -11.83 4.24
CA LYS A 26 0.09 -12.96 4.56
C LYS A 26 0.68 -14.33 4.22
N LYS A 27 1.56 -14.39 3.22
CA LYS A 27 2.28 -15.62 2.84
C LYS A 27 3.55 -15.85 3.68
N GLY A 28 3.86 -14.99 4.64
CA GLY A 28 5.05 -15.07 5.47
C GLY A 28 6.34 -14.63 4.77
N LYS A 29 6.24 -13.81 3.71
CA LYS A 29 7.43 -13.25 3.04
C LYS A 29 7.95 -12.05 3.83
N THR A 30 9.27 -11.92 3.90
CA THR A 30 9.93 -10.77 4.53
C THR A 30 9.92 -9.53 3.63
N GLN A 31 9.97 -8.36 4.24
CA GLN A 31 10.02 -7.06 3.56
C GLN A 31 11.16 -6.95 2.54
N GLU A 32 12.30 -7.62 2.76
CA GLU A 32 13.43 -7.67 1.83
C GLU A 32 13.07 -8.38 0.53
N VAL A 33 12.45 -9.56 0.64
CA VAL A 33 11.98 -10.32 -0.53
C VAL A 33 10.89 -9.55 -1.26
N ILE A 34 9.98 -8.90 -0.53
CA ILE A 34 8.91 -8.09 -1.12
C ILE A 34 9.48 -6.90 -1.88
N ALA A 35 10.48 -6.20 -1.34
CA ALA A 35 11.15 -5.09 -2.00
C ALA A 35 11.86 -5.52 -3.29
N GLN A 36 12.55 -6.66 -3.27
CA GLN A 36 13.16 -7.22 -4.48
C GLN A 36 12.11 -7.66 -5.52
N GLU A 37 11.02 -8.31 -5.09
CA GLU A 37 9.96 -8.79 -6.00
C GLU A 37 9.13 -7.65 -6.61
N LEU A 38 8.95 -6.56 -5.87
CA LEU A 38 8.20 -5.38 -6.32
C LEU A 38 9.11 -4.33 -6.98
N GLU A 39 10.42 -4.57 -7.02
CA GLU A 39 11.44 -3.62 -7.50
C GLU A 39 11.31 -2.23 -6.84
N GLU A 40 10.91 -2.23 -5.57
CA GLU A 40 10.63 -1.03 -4.78
C GLU A 40 11.70 -0.82 -3.70
N ASN A 41 11.78 0.40 -3.18
CA ASN A 41 12.74 0.74 -2.14
C ASN A 41 12.43 -0.05 -0.85
N LEU A 42 13.45 -0.73 -0.30
CA LEU A 42 13.32 -1.47 0.96
C LEU A 42 12.79 -0.59 2.10
N SER A 43 13.21 0.67 2.17
CA SER A 43 12.74 1.62 3.17
C SER A 43 11.23 1.88 3.06
N THR A 44 10.72 2.05 1.84
CA THR A 44 9.30 2.22 1.55
C THR A 44 8.51 0.97 1.93
N ILE A 45 8.96 -0.20 1.45
CA ILE A 45 8.31 -1.48 1.73
C ILE A 45 8.33 -1.79 3.22
N ARG A 46 9.43 -1.51 3.92
CA ARG A 46 9.54 -1.66 5.36
C ARG A 46 8.51 -0.80 6.09
N SER A 47 8.40 0.47 5.74
CA SER A 47 7.40 1.37 6.35
C SER A 47 5.97 0.86 6.14
N ILE A 48 5.68 0.32 4.95
CA ILE A 48 4.38 -0.30 4.63
C ILE A 48 4.19 -1.60 5.42
N CYS A 49 5.22 -2.45 5.52
CA CYS A 49 5.16 -3.74 6.22
C CYS A 49 4.97 -3.54 7.72
N GLU A 50 5.74 -2.65 8.35
CA GLU A 50 5.58 -2.31 9.77
C GLU A 50 4.17 -1.79 10.04
N ALA A 51 3.65 -0.89 9.19
CA ALA A 51 2.26 -0.44 9.29
C ALA A 51 1.26 -1.58 9.07
N ALA A 52 1.52 -2.53 8.16
CA ALA A 52 0.65 -3.67 7.87
C ALA A 52 0.67 -4.75 8.96
N GLU A 53 1.79 -4.94 9.64
CA GLU A 53 1.92 -5.86 10.76
C GLU A 53 1.04 -5.45 11.95
N GLU A 54 0.82 -4.15 12.15
CA GLU A 54 -0.15 -3.68 13.16
C GLU A 54 -1.60 -4.09 12.86
N PHE A 55 -1.91 -4.37 11.59
CA PHE A 55 -3.22 -4.87 11.17
C PHE A 55 -3.23 -6.38 10.93
N ALA A 56 -2.19 -7.11 11.34
CA ALA A 56 -2.18 -8.57 11.33
C ALA A 56 -3.25 -9.12 12.30
N PRO A 57 -3.89 -10.26 11.99
CA PRO A 57 -3.68 -11.15 10.85
C PRO A 57 -4.46 -10.76 9.57
N GLU A 58 -5.30 -9.72 9.64
CA GLU A 58 -6.14 -9.33 8.51
C GLU A 58 -5.34 -8.64 7.39
N TYR A 59 -4.20 -8.00 7.72
CA TYR A 59 -3.33 -7.20 6.82
C TYR A 59 -4.17 -6.39 5.82
N ASP A 60 -5.02 -5.51 6.35
CA ASP A 60 -5.96 -4.72 5.56
C ASP A 60 -5.24 -3.53 4.91
N TRP A 61 -4.93 -3.68 3.62
CA TRP A 61 -4.24 -2.66 2.82
C TRP A 61 -4.93 -1.29 2.85
N LYS A 62 -6.25 -1.22 3.07
CA LYS A 62 -6.97 0.05 3.21
C LYS A 62 -6.56 0.80 4.47
N LYS A 63 -6.52 0.09 5.60
CA LYS A 63 -6.09 0.66 6.88
C LYS A 63 -4.62 1.05 6.87
N VAL A 64 -3.79 0.24 6.21
CA VAL A 64 -2.36 0.54 6.03
C VAL A 64 -2.18 1.83 5.22
N MET A 65 -2.91 1.98 4.12
CA MET A 65 -2.88 3.18 3.26
C MET A 65 -3.39 4.42 4.00
N GLU A 66 -4.47 4.29 4.78
CA GLU A 66 -4.97 5.35 5.66
C GLU A 66 -3.93 5.76 6.71
N LYS A 67 -3.25 4.78 7.31
CA LYS A 67 -2.22 5.01 8.33
C LYS A 67 -0.94 5.61 7.79
N THR A 68 -0.48 5.17 6.62
CA THR A 68 0.73 5.73 5.96
C THR A 68 0.48 7.08 5.31
N GLY A 69 -0.76 7.56 5.26
CA GLY A 69 -1.06 8.94 4.88
C GLY A 69 -0.92 9.24 3.39
N ALA A 70 -0.88 8.22 2.52
CA ALA A 70 -0.94 8.44 1.06
C ALA A 70 -2.27 9.11 0.62
N TYR A 71 -3.28 9.12 1.50
CA TYR A 71 -4.46 9.96 1.38
C TYR A 71 -4.26 11.32 2.06
N VAL A 72 -3.44 12.19 1.46
CA VAL A 72 -3.59 13.64 1.68
C VAL A 72 -4.57 14.18 0.65
N GLU A 73 -5.83 13.74 0.70
CA GLU A 73 -6.89 14.68 0.35
C GLU A 73 -7.10 15.57 1.57
N LYS A 74 -6.50 16.76 1.49
CA LYS A 74 -7.15 18.03 1.85
C LYS A 74 -8.19 17.90 2.97
N LYS A 75 -7.75 17.87 4.22
CA LYS A 75 -8.60 18.38 5.29
C LYS A 75 -8.52 19.92 5.26
N CYS A 76 -9.47 20.50 4.51
CA CYS A 76 -9.94 21.89 4.51
C CYS A 76 -8.91 23.00 4.24
#